data_AF-A0A914QXX3-F1
#
_entry.id   AF-A0A914QXX3-F1
#
_cell.length_a   1.000
_cell.length_b   1.000
_cell.length_c   1.000
_cell.angle_alpha   90.00
_cell.angle_beta   90.00
_cell.angle_gamma   90.00
#
_symmetry.space_group_name_H-M   'P 1'
#
loop_
_entity.id
_entity.type
_entity.pdbx_description
1 polymer ?
#
loop_
_entity_poly.entity_id
_entity_poly.type
_entity_poly.pdbx_seq_one_letter_code
_entity_poly.pdbx_strand_id
1 'polypeptide(L)'
;MQLKFEPAPFPAATVCNLNAFKASELRQYEEIAQGFQVWERAMNTIDNDVKAIPIRKRRHVIYQPVYVRCVCNLPDDQCVPQRNPLETNTSVCMCFEDATTGDIWPCYPTSVWEEKTCYHCSKANTCDDPDRPPNITSLLTEPKATECLCQSVSHYCVTRPEAEVKWWNPNNYTVFPVTEAPTPSPEIENAFGLADLRDRGAITTKTKENLIFIIAAMPRETRRQLSYTLDEFVLRCSFNSEDCDLKRLEFK
;
A
#
# COMPACT_ATOMS: atom_id res chain seq x y z
N MET A 1 51.83 38.29 -2.10
CA MET A 1 51.14 37.00 -1.84
C MET A 1 50.34 36.65 -3.08
N GLN A 2 50.73 35.60 -3.81
CA GLN A 2 49.96 35.09 -4.94
C GLN A 2 49.02 34.00 -4.42
N LEU A 3 47.71 34.22 -4.56
CA LEU A 3 46.69 33.20 -4.29
C LEU A 3 46.85 32.08 -5.31
N LYS A 4 47.28 30.90 -4.86
CA LYS A 4 47.21 29.66 -5.63
C LYS A 4 45.92 28.94 -5.24
N PHE A 5 45.07 28.68 -6.23
CA PHE A 5 43.89 27.85 -6.06
C PHE A 5 44.23 26.42 -6.45
N GLU A 6 44.02 25.47 -5.53
CA GLU A 6 44.06 24.05 -5.86
C GLU A 6 42.75 23.64 -6.54
N PRO A 7 42.79 22.88 -7.64
CA PRO A 7 41.58 22.36 -8.26
C PRO A 7 40.98 21.28 -7.33
N ALA A 8 39.99 21.66 -6.54
CA ALA A 8 39.10 20.68 -5.92
C ALA A 8 38.38 19.92 -7.05
N PRO A 9 38.34 18.57 -7.04
CA PRO A 9 37.53 17.84 -8.00
C PRO A 9 36.09 18.29 -7.81
N PHE A 10 35.55 18.98 -8.82
CA PHE A 10 34.13 19.37 -8.81
C PHE A 10 33.31 18.08 -8.58
N PRO A 11 32.41 18.04 -7.59
CA PRO A 11 31.50 16.92 -7.48
C PRO A 11 30.74 16.83 -8.80
N ALA A 12 30.88 15.71 -9.52
CA ALA A 12 30.13 15.45 -10.73
C ALA A 12 28.65 15.33 -10.33
N ALA A 13 27.93 16.44 -10.37
CA ALA A 13 26.49 16.46 -10.18
C ALA A 13 25.87 15.74 -11.37
N THR A 14 25.64 14.44 -11.22
CA THR A 14 24.87 13.67 -12.20
C THR A 14 23.41 14.03 -11.98
N VAL A 15 22.89 14.96 -12.79
CA VAL A 15 21.46 15.29 -12.79
C VAL A 15 20.71 14.10 -13.38
N CYS A 16 20.16 13.27 -12.50
CA CYS A 16 19.27 12.19 -12.89
C CYS A 16 17.90 12.79 -13.24
N ASN A 17 17.69 13.14 -14.51
CA ASN A 17 16.41 13.67 -15.01
C ASN A 17 15.41 12.54 -15.25
N LEU A 18 15.18 11.68 -14.26
CA LEU A 18 14.12 10.69 -14.33
C LEU A 18 12.77 11.35 -14.04
N ASN A 19 11.76 10.98 -14.83
CA ASN A 19 10.40 11.37 -14.54
C ASN A 19 9.83 10.47 -13.43
N ALA A 20 9.54 11.05 -12.26
CA ALA A 20 8.97 10.31 -11.12
C ALA A 20 7.58 9.74 -11.40
N PHE A 21 6.87 10.28 -12.40
CA PHE A 21 5.57 9.81 -12.87
C PHE A 21 5.67 8.63 -13.85
N LYS A 22 6.88 8.27 -14.30
CA LYS A 22 7.14 7.09 -15.17
C LYS A 22 7.61 5.87 -14.36
N ALA A 23 7.11 5.73 -13.13
CA ALA A 23 7.48 4.63 -12.24
C ALA A 23 7.08 3.26 -12.82
N SER A 24 5.96 3.19 -13.55
CA SER A 24 5.51 1.99 -14.26
C SER A 24 6.49 1.55 -15.35
N GLU A 25 7.05 2.50 -16.09
CA GLU A 25 8.00 2.29 -17.18
C GLU A 25 9.37 1.89 -16.65
N LEU A 26 9.80 2.47 -15.53
CA LEU A 26 11.04 2.08 -14.84
C LEU A 26 11.00 0.63 -14.36
N ARG A 27 9.84 0.16 -13.90
CA ARG A 27 9.63 -1.22 -13.44
C ARG A 27 9.64 -2.26 -14.57
N GLN A 28 9.62 -1.85 -15.84
CA GLN A 28 9.80 -2.75 -16.97
C GLN A 28 11.26 -3.22 -17.11
N TYR A 29 12.21 -2.47 -16.53
CA TYR A 29 13.62 -2.84 -16.51
C TYR A 29 13.89 -3.71 -15.29
N GLU A 30 14.26 -4.96 -15.54
CA GLU A 30 14.43 -5.98 -14.50
C GLU A 30 15.44 -5.56 -13.41
N GLU A 31 16.59 -5.00 -13.80
CA GLU A 31 17.63 -4.55 -12.86
C GLU A 31 17.13 -3.43 -11.92
N ILE A 32 16.34 -2.49 -12.46
CA ILE A 32 15.76 -1.40 -11.68
C ILE A 32 14.65 -1.94 -10.76
N ALA A 33 13.80 -2.83 -11.27
CA ALA A 33 12.72 -3.44 -10.51
C ALA A 33 13.27 -4.26 -9.32
N GLN A 34 14.30 -5.08 -9.56
CA GLN A 34 14.99 -5.83 -8.51
C GLN A 34 15.70 -4.88 -7.53
N GLY A 35 16.34 -3.80 -8.01
CA GLY A 35 16.94 -2.78 -7.15
C GLY A 35 15.93 -2.13 -6.19
N PHE A 36 14.71 -1.83 -6.65
CA PHE A 36 13.63 -1.34 -5.78
C PHE A 36 13.19 -2.38 -4.75
N GLN A 37 13.09 -3.65 -5.13
CA GLN A 37 12.74 -4.73 -4.19
C GLN A 37 13.79 -4.90 -3.09
N VAL A 38 15.08 -4.82 -3.42
CA VAL A 38 16.17 -4.88 -2.45
C VAL A 38 16.08 -3.73 -1.44
N TRP A 39 15.75 -2.52 -1.89
CA TRP A 39 15.52 -1.37 -1.00
C TRP A 39 14.27 -1.54 -0.12
N GLU A 40 13.14 -1.97 -0.69
CA GLU A 40 11.90 -2.20 0.07
C GLU A 40 12.11 -3.23 1.19
N ARG A 41 12.83 -4.32 0.89
CA ARG A 41 13.20 -5.33 1.89
C ARG A 41 14.04 -4.75 3.01
N ALA A 42 15.07 -3.96 2.68
CA ALA A 42 15.93 -3.31 3.67
C ALA A 42 15.19 -2.27 4.53
N MET A 43 14.17 -1.60 3.99
CA MET A 43 13.31 -0.70 4.76
C MET A 43 12.37 -1.47 5.69
N ASN A 44 11.78 -2.57 5.20
CA ASN A 44 10.86 -3.40 5.98
C ASN A 44 11.56 -4.08 7.16
N THR A 45 12.83 -4.50 7.02
CA THR A 45 13.61 -5.04 8.15
C THR A 45 13.81 -3.99 9.25
N ILE A 46 14.08 -2.74 8.91
CA ILE A 46 14.17 -1.63 9.87
C ILE A 46 12.82 -1.38 10.54
N ASP A 47 11.73 -1.31 9.78
CA ASP A 47 10.40 -1.06 10.32
C ASP A 47 9.94 -2.19 11.26
N ASN A 48 10.37 -3.42 10.99
CA ASN A 48 10.13 -4.57 11.87
C ASN A 48 11.00 -4.53 13.14
N ASP A 49 12.27 -4.11 13.05
CA ASP A 49 13.15 -3.89 14.22
C ASP A 49 12.60 -2.79 15.14
N VAL A 50 12.05 -1.70 14.57
CA VAL A 50 11.41 -0.62 15.34
C VAL A 50 10.10 -1.09 16.00
N LYS A 51 9.40 -2.04 15.39
CA LYS A 51 8.19 -2.69 15.96
C LYS A 51 8.52 -3.76 17.01
N ALA A 52 9.79 -4.11 17.22
CA ALA A 52 10.23 -5.13 18.17
C ALA A 52 10.51 -4.60 19.59
N ILE A 53 9.64 -3.74 20.14
CA ILE A 53 9.53 -3.55 21.60
C ILE A 53 8.34 -4.39 22.09
N PRO A 54 8.53 -5.62 22.60
CA PRO A 54 7.42 -6.46 23.00
C PRO A 54 7.02 -6.12 24.44
N ILE A 55 6.27 -5.02 24.62
CA ILE A 55 5.29 -5.01 25.71
C ILE A 55 4.05 -5.68 25.14
N ARG A 56 3.83 -6.95 25.52
CA ARG A 56 2.64 -7.73 25.18
C ARG A 56 1.40 -7.10 25.83
N LYS A 57 0.96 -5.93 25.34
CA LYS A 57 -0.40 -5.44 25.58
C LYS A 57 -1.29 -6.33 24.74
N ARG A 58 -2.27 -7.00 25.37
CA ARG A 58 -3.36 -7.66 24.64
C ARG A 58 -3.98 -6.60 23.73
N ARG A 59 -3.68 -6.65 22.43
CA ARG A 59 -4.29 -5.76 21.44
C ARG A 59 -5.79 -6.00 21.54
N HIS A 60 -6.53 -4.95 21.91
CA HIS A 60 -7.98 -4.99 21.87
C HIS A 60 -8.36 -4.74 20.42
N VAL A 61 -8.72 -5.80 19.71
CA VAL A 61 -9.20 -5.73 18.33
C VAL A 61 -10.68 -5.33 18.37
N ILE A 62 -11.09 -4.39 17.54
CA ILE A 62 -12.48 -3.93 17.44
C ILE A 62 -12.90 -4.11 16.00
N TYR A 63 -13.87 -5.02 15.76
CA TYR A 63 -14.38 -5.28 14.43
C TYR A 63 -15.57 -4.39 14.11
N GLN A 64 -15.66 -3.96 12.84
CA GLN A 64 -16.84 -3.30 12.29
C GLN A 64 -17.13 -3.80 10.87
N PRO A 65 -18.41 -3.84 10.47
CA PRO A 65 -18.77 -4.18 9.10
C PRO A 65 -18.38 -3.05 8.15
N VAL A 66 -17.87 -3.41 6.96
CA VAL A 66 -17.60 -2.47 5.88
C VAL A 66 -17.95 -3.06 4.52
N TYR A 67 -18.37 -2.21 3.58
CA TYR A 67 -18.51 -2.59 2.19
C TYR A 67 -17.16 -2.55 1.47
N VAL A 68 -16.86 -3.60 0.71
CA VAL A 68 -15.63 -3.73 -0.07
C VAL A 68 -15.97 -4.27 -1.45
N ARG A 69 -15.20 -3.83 -2.45
CA ARG A 69 -15.17 -4.48 -3.75
C ARG A 69 -14.43 -5.81 -3.66
N CYS A 70 -14.97 -6.87 -4.21
CA CYS A 70 -14.38 -8.20 -4.07
C CYS A 70 -14.83 -9.14 -5.17
N VAL A 71 -14.14 -10.28 -5.25
CA VAL A 71 -14.46 -11.38 -6.15
C VAL A 71 -14.98 -12.54 -5.32
N CYS A 72 -16.22 -12.93 -5.58
CA CYS A 72 -16.87 -14.09 -4.99
C CYS A 72 -17.03 -15.15 -6.08
N ASN A 73 -16.42 -16.31 -5.91
CA ASN A 73 -16.52 -17.39 -6.91
C ASN A 73 -17.90 -18.08 -6.87
N LEU A 74 -18.51 -18.12 -5.68
CA LEU A 74 -19.80 -18.73 -5.41
C LEU A 74 -20.63 -17.78 -4.54
N PRO A 75 -21.98 -17.84 -4.63
CA PRO A 75 -22.88 -16.94 -3.89
C PRO A 75 -22.92 -17.20 -2.38
N ASP A 76 -22.45 -18.36 -1.92
CA ASP A 76 -22.50 -18.79 -0.52
C ASP A 76 -21.11 -19.15 0.05
N ASP A 77 -20.05 -18.58 -0.52
CA ASP A 77 -18.66 -18.85 -0.11
C ASP A 77 -17.93 -17.56 0.28
N GLN A 78 -16.77 -17.71 0.92
CA GLN A 78 -15.89 -16.61 1.28
C GLN A 78 -15.38 -15.87 0.04
N CYS A 79 -15.45 -14.54 0.06
CA CYS A 79 -14.97 -13.68 -1.03
C CYS A 79 -13.55 -13.17 -0.76
N VAL A 80 -12.84 -12.85 -1.85
CA VAL A 80 -11.52 -12.23 -1.79
C VAL A 80 -11.65 -10.71 -2.00
N PRO A 81 -11.32 -9.86 -1.01
CA PRO A 81 -11.42 -8.42 -1.14
C PRO A 81 -10.37 -7.85 -2.11
N GLN A 82 -10.81 -6.96 -2.99
CA GLN A 82 -9.93 -6.18 -3.85
C GLN A 82 -9.44 -4.93 -3.13
N ARG A 83 -8.11 -4.84 -2.98
CA ARG A 83 -7.45 -3.69 -2.34
C ARG A 83 -7.07 -2.60 -3.36
N ASN A 84 -7.18 -2.91 -4.66
CA ASN A 84 -6.91 -1.97 -5.74
C ASN A 84 -8.16 -1.14 -6.09
N PRO A 85 -8.18 0.17 -5.81
CA PRO A 85 -9.35 1.01 -6.07
C PRO A 85 -9.66 1.24 -7.57
N LEU A 86 -8.74 0.88 -8.48
CA LEU A 86 -8.91 1.04 -9.93
C LEU A 86 -9.75 -0.09 -10.57
N GLU A 87 -9.99 -1.19 -9.85
CA GLU A 87 -10.75 -2.33 -10.35
C GLU A 87 -12.25 -2.14 -10.09
N THR A 88 -12.99 -1.74 -11.13
CA THR A 88 -14.41 -1.39 -11.04
C THR A 88 -15.37 -2.52 -11.41
N ASN A 89 -14.90 -3.58 -12.07
CA ASN A 89 -15.72 -4.72 -12.54
C ASN A 89 -15.87 -5.83 -11.48
N THR A 90 -16.16 -5.46 -10.24
CA THR A 90 -16.16 -6.40 -9.11
C THR A 90 -17.48 -6.34 -8.34
N SER A 91 -17.88 -7.48 -7.77
CA SER A 91 -19.04 -7.57 -6.88
C SER A 91 -18.80 -6.80 -5.58
N VAL A 92 -19.88 -6.44 -4.90
CA VAL A 92 -19.82 -5.84 -3.57
C VAL A 92 -20.04 -6.93 -2.54
N CYS A 93 -19.14 -7.03 -1.57
CA CYS A 93 -19.30 -7.86 -0.37
C CYS A 93 -19.16 -7.02 0.88
N MET A 94 -19.54 -7.62 2.00
CA MET A 94 -19.31 -7.05 3.32
C MET A 94 -18.23 -7.85 4.05
N CYS A 95 -17.33 -7.12 4.70
CA CYS A 95 -16.17 -7.66 5.39
C CYS A 95 -16.10 -7.19 6.84
N PHE A 96 -15.35 -7.93 7.66
CA PHE A 96 -14.92 -7.49 8.97
C PHE A 96 -13.68 -6.62 8.83
N GLU A 97 -13.77 -5.35 9.22
CA GLU A 97 -12.62 -4.45 9.35
C GLU A 97 -12.16 -4.39 10.81
N ASP A 98 -10.89 -4.65 11.07
CA ASP A 98 -10.27 -4.23 12.32
C ASP A 98 -10.09 -2.71 12.29
N ALA A 99 -10.84 -1.99 13.12
CA ALA A 99 -10.83 -0.53 13.18
C ALA A 99 -9.45 0.07 13.47
N THR A 100 -8.54 -0.71 14.08
CA THR A 100 -7.19 -0.25 14.45
C THR A 100 -6.16 -0.42 13.34
N THR A 101 -6.21 -1.52 12.60
CA THR A 101 -5.22 -1.86 11.56
C THR A 101 -5.73 -1.60 10.14
N GLY A 102 -7.05 -1.57 9.95
CA GLY A 102 -7.71 -1.49 8.65
C GLY A 102 -7.73 -2.80 7.88
N ASP A 103 -7.33 -3.90 8.51
CA ASP A 103 -7.36 -5.21 7.89
C ASP A 103 -8.80 -5.68 7.71
N ILE A 104 -9.10 -6.10 6.48
CA ILE A 104 -10.42 -6.52 6.04
C ILE A 104 -10.45 -8.02 5.76
N TRP A 105 -10.95 -8.78 6.72
CA TRP A 105 -11.12 -10.23 6.64
C TRP A 105 -11.93 -10.76 7.84
N PRO A 106 -12.82 -11.76 7.66
CA PRO A 106 -13.25 -12.37 6.41
C PRO A 106 -14.26 -11.50 5.64
N CYS A 107 -14.56 -11.87 4.39
CA CYS A 107 -15.50 -11.17 3.51
C CYS A 107 -16.51 -12.16 2.93
N TYR A 108 -17.78 -11.76 2.84
CA TYR A 108 -18.87 -12.59 2.32
C TYR A 108 -19.84 -11.78 1.45
N PRO A 109 -20.50 -12.40 0.45
CA PRO A 109 -21.43 -11.71 -0.44
C PRO A 109 -22.51 -11.00 0.35
N THR A 110 -22.96 -9.81 -0.06
CA THR A 110 -23.98 -9.05 0.69
C THR A 110 -25.31 -9.81 0.85
N SER A 111 -25.60 -10.77 -0.03
CA SER A 111 -26.81 -11.60 -0.01
C SER A 111 -26.91 -12.55 1.18
N VAL A 112 -25.79 -12.89 1.82
CA VAL A 112 -25.76 -13.86 2.93
C VAL A 112 -25.83 -13.20 4.30
N TRP A 113 -25.95 -11.87 4.34
CA TRP A 113 -26.02 -11.08 5.56
C TRP A 113 -27.45 -10.73 5.91
N GLU A 114 -27.82 -10.98 7.17
CA GLU A 114 -29.12 -10.66 7.72
C GLU A 114 -28.96 -9.86 9.01
N GLU A 115 -29.87 -8.92 9.21
CA GLU A 115 -29.94 -8.19 10.46
C GLU A 115 -30.68 -9.02 11.50
N LYS A 116 -30.04 -9.23 12.66
CA LYS A 116 -30.58 -10.02 13.76
C LYS A 116 -30.40 -9.28 15.09
N THR A 117 -31.12 -9.75 16.11
CA THR A 117 -30.89 -9.32 17.49
C THR A 117 -29.95 -10.31 18.16
N CYS A 118 -28.72 -9.87 18.43
CA CYS A 118 -27.72 -10.68 19.11
C CYS A 118 -27.74 -10.46 20.61
N TYR A 119 -27.30 -11.49 21.32
CA TYR A 119 -27.08 -11.51 22.75
C TYR A 119 -25.64 -11.96 22.99
N HIS A 120 -24.96 -11.39 24.00
CA HIS A 120 -23.56 -11.73 24.34
C HIS A 120 -22.50 -11.37 23.29
N CYS A 121 -22.51 -10.13 22.80
CA CYS A 121 -21.41 -9.63 21.99
C CYS A 121 -20.12 -9.44 22.82
N SER A 122 -18.99 -9.81 22.24
CA SER A 122 -17.67 -9.65 22.83
C SER A 122 -17.26 -8.16 22.88
N LYS A 123 -16.21 -7.85 23.65
CA LYS A 123 -15.59 -6.51 23.64
C LYS A 123 -14.97 -6.14 22.28
N ALA A 124 -14.83 -7.11 21.38
CA ALA A 124 -14.34 -6.91 20.02
C ALA A 124 -15.46 -6.67 19.00
N ASN A 125 -16.70 -6.46 19.46
CA ASN A 125 -17.89 -6.24 18.64
C ASN A 125 -18.32 -7.44 17.78
N THR A 126 -17.85 -8.64 18.10
CA THR A 126 -18.33 -9.88 17.49
C THR A 126 -19.34 -10.57 18.37
N CYS A 127 -20.35 -11.21 17.78
CA CYS A 127 -21.40 -11.93 18.50
C CYS A 127 -21.60 -13.31 17.87
N ASP A 128 -22.10 -14.26 18.67
CA ASP A 128 -22.52 -15.56 18.16
C ASP A 128 -23.86 -15.44 17.42
N ASP A 129 -24.05 -16.23 16.36
CA ASP A 129 -25.30 -16.28 15.61
C ASP A 129 -26.42 -16.87 16.47
N PRO A 130 -27.52 -16.13 16.72
CA PRO A 130 -28.62 -16.60 17.57
C PRO A 130 -29.30 -17.87 17.06
N ASP A 131 -29.20 -18.15 15.76
CA ASP A 131 -29.85 -19.32 15.16
C ASP A 131 -28.99 -20.59 15.28
N ARG A 132 -27.74 -20.48 15.78
CA ARG A 132 -26.82 -21.63 15.91
C ARG A 132 -27.01 -22.35 17.26
N PRO A 133 -27.27 -23.67 17.27
CA PRO A 133 -27.27 -24.47 18.49
C PRO A 133 -25.84 -24.78 18.98
N PRO A 134 -25.60 -24.94 20.31
CA PRO A 134 -26.58 -24.89 21.38
C PRO A 134 -26.86 -23.45 21.83
N ASN A 135 -28.14 -23.17 22.07
CA ASN A 135 -28.69 -21.87 22.44
C ASN A 135 -28.31 -21.50 23.90
N ILE A 136 -27.01 -21.34 24.19
CA ILE A 136 -26.48 -21.01 25.53
C ILE A 136 -27.00 -19.64 26.00
N THR A 137 -27.52 -18.83 25.07
CA THR A 137 -28.28 -17.59 25.24
C THR A 137 -29.44 -17.66 26.22
N SER A 138 -29.95 -18.86 26.52
CA SER A 138 -31.07 -19.08 27.45
C SER A 138 -30.63 -19.49 28.87
N LEU A 139 -29.32 -19.63 29.14
CA LEU A 139 -28.81 -20.13 30.43
C LEU A 139 -28.26 -19.05 31.38
N LEU A 140 -28.17 -17.78 30.97
CA LEU A 140 -27.63 -16.72 31.82
C LEU A 140 -28.48 -15.44 31.72
N THR A 141 -28.80 -14.90 32.91
CA THR A 141 -29.61 -13.72 33.22
C THR A 141 -29.32 -12.48 32.35
N GLU A 142 -30.40 -11.95 31.76
CA GLU A 142 -30.55 -10.64 31.07
C GLU A 142 -29.38 -10.17 30.19
N PRO A 143 -29.18 -10.77 29.00
CA PRO A 143 -28.24 -10.21 28.03
C PRO A 143 -28.77 -8.90 27.43
N LYS A 144 -27.90 -7.89 27.34
CA LYS A 144 -28.18 -6.65 26.61
C LYS A 144 -28.43 -6.98 25.13
N ALA A 145 -29.67 -6.85 24.69
CA ALA A 145 -30.04 -6.98 23.29
C ALA A 145 -29.27 -5.94 22.46
N THR A 146 -28.61 -6.39 21.39
CA THR A 146 -27.82 -5.53 20.51
C THR A 146 -28.14 -5.88 19.06
N GLU A 147 -28.37 -4.88 18.22
CA GLU A 147 -28.54 -5.07 16.78
C GLU A 147 -27.21 -5.52 16.16
N CYS A 148 -27.25 -6.57 15.35
CA CYS A 148 -26.07 -7.15 14.75
C CYS A 148 -26.35 -7.57 13.30
N LEU A 149 -25.28 -7.61 12.51
CA LEU A 149 -25.28 -8.15 11.15
C LEU A 149 -24.65 -9.55 11.23
N CYS A 150 -25.42 -10.56 10.84
CA CYS A 150 -25.02 -11.96 10.88
C CYS A 150 -24.89 -12.50 9.47
N GLN A 151 -23.79 -13.20 9.18
CA GLN A 151 -23.64 -13.91 7.91
C GLN A 151 -23.93 -15.41 8.07
N SER A 152 -24.62 -16.00 7.10
CA SER A 152 -25.11 -17.38 7.15
C SER A 152 -24.06 -18.44 6.80
N VAL A 153 -22.91 -18.07 6.21
CA VAL A 153 -21.90 -19.04 5.73
C VAL A 153 -21.07 -19.63 6.88
N SER A 154 -20.61 -18.80 7.82
CA SER A 154 -19.83 -19.23 8.98
C SER A 154 -20.48 -18.93 10.33
N HIS A 155 -21.73 -18.44 10.34
CA HIS A 155 -22.53 -18.19 11.55
C HIS A 155 -21.83 -17.30 12.58
N TYR A 156 -21.27 -16.20 12.10
CA TYR A 156 -20.64 -15.15 12.90
C TYR A 156 -21.32 -13.83 12.64
N CYS A 157 -21.50 -13.05 13.71
CA CYS A 157 -22.12 -11.75 13.65
C CYS A 157 -21.18 -10.65 14.13
N VAL A 158 -21.44 -9.43 13.66
CA VAL A 158 -20.78 -8.20 14.12
C VAL A 158 -21.84 -7.21 14.57
N THR A 159 -21.57 -6.44 15.62
CA THR A 159 -22.50 -5.40 16.07
C THR A 159 -22.75 -4.40 14.96
N ARG A 160 -24.02 -4.04 14.77
CA ARG A 160 -24.41 -3.02 13.80
C ARG A 160 -23.91 -1.65 14.30
N PRO A 161 -23.22 -0.86 13.47
CA PRO A 161 -22.90 0.52 13.81
C PRO A 161 -24.17 1.36 13.92
N GLU A 162 -24.18 2.39 14.77
CA GLU A 162 -25.30 3.35 14.87
C GLU A 162 -25.48 4.13 13.55
N ALA A 163 -24.38 4.34 12.83
CA ALA A 163 -24.36 4.93 11.49
C ALA A 163 -24.49 3.86 10.40
N GLU A 164 -24.72 4.28 9.15
CA GLU A 164 -24.69 3.36 8.00
C GLU A 164 -23.33 2.67 7.85
N VAL A 165 -23.37 1.43 7.33
CA VAL A 165 -22.15 0.67 7.02
C VAL A 165 -21.34 1.41 5.97
N LYS A 166 -20.14 1.86 6.35
CA LYS A 166 -19.26 2.64 5.48
C LYS A 166 -18.57 1.77 4.42
N TRP A 167 -18.15 2.41 3.34
CA TRP A 167 -17.21 1.82 2.40
C TRP A 167 -15.79 1.80 2.98
N TRP A 168 -15.10 0.67 2.80
CA TRP A 168 -13.69 0.58 3.15
C TRP A 168 -12.85 1.48 2.25
N ASN A 169 -11.94 2.23 2.85
CA ASN A 169 -11.06 3.15 2.13
C ASN A 169 -9.61 2.67 2.24
N PRO A 170 -9.00 2.19 1.14
CA PRO A 170 -7.60 1.75 1.13
C PRO A 170 -6.61 2.86 1.48
N ASN A 171 -6.98 4.14 1.34
CA ASN A 171 -6.07 5.25 1.63
C ASN A 171 -5.91 5.54 3.13
N ASN A 172 -6.81 5.03 3.98
CA ASN A 172 -6.74 5.24 5.42
C ASN A 172 -5.68 4.34 6.10
N TYR A 173 -5.24 3.29 5.41
CA TYR A 173 -4.35 2.28 5.96
C TYR A 173 -3.27 1.96 4.94
N THR A 174 -2.02 1.79 5.37
CA THR A 174 -0.94 1.41 4.46
C THR A 174 -1.24 0.01 3.91
N VAL A 175 -1.83 -0.07 2.72
CA VAL A 175 -2.07 -1.34 2.03
C VAL A 175 -0.72 -2.01 1.82
N PHE A 176 -0.41 -3.03 2.62
CA PHE A 176 0.71 -3.91 2.30
C PHE A 176 0.34 -4.65 1.01
N PRO A 177 1.16 -4.54 -0.06
CA PRO A 177 0.92 -5.34 -1.25
C PRO A 177 1.08 -6.81 -0.89
N VAL A 178 -0.03 -7.56 -0.92
CA VAL A 178 -0.05 -9.02 -0.84
C VAL A 178 0.35 -9.56 -2.21
N THR A 179 1.65 -9.53 -2.47
CA THR A 179 2.32 -10.43 -3.40
C THR A 179 3.77 -10.41 -2.92
N GLU A 180 4.27 -11.54 -2.41
CA GLU A 180 5.71 -11.66 -2.18
C GLU A 180 6.40 -11.34 -3.52
N ALA A 181 7.05 -10.18 -3.58
CA ALA A 181 7.80 -9.79 -4.75
C ALA A 181 8.86 -10.87 -5.01
N PRO A 182 9.10 -11.25 -6.28
CA PRO A 182 10.14 -12.20 -6.64
C PRO A 182 11.44 -11.90 -5.90
N THR A 183 12.14 -12.94 -5.46
CA THR A 183 13.46 -12.77 -4.85
C THR A 183 14.41 -12.17 -5.87
N PRO A 184 14.99 -10.98 -5.62
CA PRO A 184 15.99 -10.40 -6.49
C PRO A 184 17.17 -11.36 -6.57
N SER A 185 17.87 -11.31 -7.69
CA SER A 185 19.02 -12.19 -7.91
C SER A 185 20.12 -11.92 -6.86
N PRO A 186 20.89 -12.96 -6.46
CA PRO A 186 21.96 -12.79 -5.48
C PRO A 186 23.07 -11.83 -5.95
N GLU A 187 23.24 -11.69 -7.27
CA GLU A 187 24.17 -10.72 -7.86
C GLU A 187 23.74 -9.27 -7.57
N ILE A 188 22.45 -8.96 -7.71
CA ILE A 188 21.90 -7.63 -7.45
C ILE A 188 21.86 -7.33 -5.94
N GLU A 189 21.54 -8.31 -5.10
CA GLU A 189 21.61 -8.15 -3.64
C GLU A 189 23.04 -7.77 -3.18
N ASN A 190 24.06 -8.46 -3.71
CA ASN A 190 25.46 -8.17 -3.41
C ASN A 190 25.91 -6.82 -3.98
N ALA A 191 25.50 -6.49 -5.21
CA ALA A 191 25.82 -5.21 -5.84
C ALA A 191 25.24 -4.01 -5.08
N PHE A 192 24.01 -4.15 -4.55
CA PHE A 192 23.40 -3.10 -3.74
C PHE A 192 23.99 -3.01 -2.34
N GLY A 193 24.44 -4.13 -1.76
CA GLY A 193 25.22 -4.17 -0.53
C GLY A 193 24.55 -3.48 0.65
N LEU A 194 23.23 -3.65 0.82
CA LEU A 194 22.44 -2.99 1.87
C LEU A 194 22.44 -3.75 3.20
N ALA A 195 22.93 -4.99 3.24
CA ALA A 195 22.81 -5.90 4.39
C ALA A 195 23.39 -5.33 5.70
N ASP A 196 24.50 -4.59 5.61
CA ASP A 196 25.19 -4.03 6.78
C ASP A 196 24.67 -2.65 7.20
N LEU A 197 23.76 -2.05 6.41
CA LEU A 197 23.23 -0.73 6.70
C LEU A 197 21.98 -0.82 7.58
N ARG A 198 21.94 0.01 8.62
CA ARG A 198 20.81 0.10 9.57
C ARG A 198 20.14 1.47 9.58
N ASP A 199 20.80 2.48 9.03
CA ASP A 199 20.23 3.82 8.92
C ASP A 199 19.41 3.98 7.64
N ARG A 200 18.20 4.54 7.77
CA ARG A 200 17.27 4.75 6.65
C ARG A 200 17.88 5.70 5.60
N GLY A 201 18.59 6.72 6.07
CA GLY A 201 19.28 7.67 5.20
C GLY A 201 20.36 6.98 4.38
N ALA A 202 21.26 6.24 5.05
CA ALA A 202 22.34 5.50 4.41
C ALA A 202 21.84 4.48 3.38
N ILE A 203 20.80 3.71 3.71
CA ILE A 203 20.19 2.74 2.77
C ILE A 203 19.63 3.45 1.54
N THR A 204 18.89 4.54 1.75
CA THR A 204 18.28 5.30 0.66
C THR A 204 19.34 5.96 -0.22
N THR A 205 20.40 6.50 0.37
CA THR A 205 21.52 7.11 -0.37
C THR A 205 22.25 6.07 -1.22
N LYS A 206 22.65 4.94 -0.63
CA LYS A 206 23.36 3.87 -1.35
C LYS A 206 22.50 3.29 -2.48
N THR A 207 21.21 3.11 -2.23
CA THR A 207 20.25 2.67 -3.26
C THR A 207 20.15 3.68 -4.39
N LYS A 208 20.05 4.98 -4.09
CA LYS A 208 20.03 6.04 -5.11
C LYS A 208 21.29 6.03 -5.96
N GLU A 209 22.47 5.90 -5.34
CA GLU A 209 23.74 5.82 -6.05
C GLU A 209 23.77 4.63 -7.02
N ASN A 210 23.39 3.44 -6.55
CA ASN A 210 23.34 2.23 -7.38
C ASN A 210 22.35 2.36 -8.54
N LEU A 211 21.17 2.92 -8.30
CA LEU A 211 20.20 3.17 -9.35
C LEU A 211 20.72 4.18 -10.39
N ILE A 212 21.42 5.24 -9.96
CA ILE A 212 22.05 6.21 -10.88
C ILE A 212 23.05 5.49 -11.80
N PHE A 213 23.85 4.56 -11.28
CA PHE A 213 24.79 3.79 -12.11
C PHE A 213 24.08 2.91 -13.13
N ILE A 214 23.01 2.22 -12.73
CA ILE A 214 22.18 1.40 -13.63
C ILE A 214 21.60 2.26 -14.75
N ILE A 215 20.98 3.39 -14.41
CA ILE A 215 20.38 4.30 -15.38
C ILE A 215 21.46 4.90 -16.29
N ALA A 216 22.62 5.26 -15.76
CA ALA A 216 23.73 5.82 -16.54
C ALA A 216 24.28 4.81 -17.57
N ALA A 217 24.25 3.51 -17.25
CA ALA A 217 24.65 2.43 -18.14
C ALA A 217 23.62 2.15 -19.26
N MET A 218 22.38 2.65 -19.14
CA MET A 218 21.34 2.45 -20.16
C MET A 218 21.63 3.21 -21.47
N PRO A 219 21.11 2.69 -22.61
CA PRO A 219 21.17 3.39 -23.88
C PRO A 219 20.62 4.81 -23.80
N ARG A 220 21.22 5.74 -24.55
CA ARG A 220 20.80 7.16 -24.57
C ARG A 220 19.32 7.33 -24.93
N GLU A 221 18.81 6.48 -25.83
CA GLU A 221 17.42 6.51 -26.25
C GLU A 221 16.47 6.11 -25.12
N THR A 222 16.77 5.03 -24.43
CA THR A 222 16.05 4.59 -23.22
C THR A 222 16.04 5.67 -22.14
N ARG A 223 17.20 6.27 -21.85
CA ARG A 223 17.30 7.37 -20.90
C ARG A 223 16.43 8.56 -21.29
N ARG A 224 16.34 8.89 -22.58
CA ARG A 224 15.47 9.96 -23.10
C ARG A 224 13.99 9.64 -22.86
N GLN A 225 13.57 8.40 -23.10
CA GLN A 225 12.18 7.97 -22.91
C GLN A 225 11.75 7.98 -21.43
N LEU A 226 12.67 7.61 -20.54
CA LEU A 226 12.48 7.63 -19.09
C LEU A 226 12.58 9.04 -18.48
N SER A 227 13.02 10.02 -19.27
CA SER A 227 13.11 11.41 -18.87
C SER A 227 11.79 12.15 -19.07
N TYR A 228 11.73 13.38 -18.57
CA TYR A 228 10.63 14.28 -18.90
C TYR A 228 10.69 14.67 -20.38
N THR A 229 9.54 14.70 -21.03
CA THR A 229 9.42 15.41 -22.32
C THR A 229 9.44 16.92 -22.10
N LEU A 230 9.65 17.69 -23.16
CA LEU A 230 9.66 19.15 -23.07
C LEU A 230 8.33 19.69 -22.55
N ASP A 231 7.21 19.15 -23.05
CA ASP A 231 5.86 19.55 -22.64
C ASP A 231 5.51 19.10 -21.21
N GLU A 232 6.10 17.99 -20.73
CA GLU A 232 5.97 17.56 -19.33
C GLU A 232 6.78 18.45 -18.38
N PHE A 233 7.94 18.94 -18.82
CA PHE A 233 8.86 19.70 -17.99
C PHE A 233 8.55 21.20 -17.95
N VAL A 234 8.15 21.77 -19.09
CA VAL A 234 7.94 23.22 -19.26
C VAL A 234 6.45 23.52 -19.36
N LEU A 235 5.85 23.86 -18.22
CA LEU A 235 4.40 24.15 -18.15
C LEU A 235 4.02 25.54 -18.67
N ARG A 236 4.95 26.49 -18.64
CA ARG A 236 4.77 27.85 -19.15
C ARG A 236 6.10 28.43 -19.57
N CYS A 237 6.12 29.14 -20.70
CA CYS A 237 7.31 29.81 -21.19
C CYS A 237 6.93 31.19 -21.71
N SER A 238 7.45 32.23 -21.05
CA SER A 238 7.27 33.62 -21.45
C SER A 238 8.53 34.41 -21.16
N PHE A 239 8.93 35.28 -22.07
CA PHE A 239 10.07 36.17 -21.91
C PHE A 239 9.70 37.54 -22.46
N ASN A 240 10.04 38.63 -21.74
CA ASN A 240 9.66 39.99 -22.12
C ASN A 240 8.16 40.18 -22.42
N SER A 241 7.28 39.49 -21.70
CA SER A 241 5.82 39.50 -21.90
C SER A 241 5.33 38.87 -23.20
N GLU A 242 6.19 38.14 -23.91
CA GLU A 242 5.84 37.35 -25.08
C GLU A 242 5.95 35.85 -24.75
N ASP A 243 4.95 35.08 -25.19
CA ASP A 243 4.95 33.63 -25.03
C ASP A 243 5.95 33.00 -26.01
N CYS A 244 6.77 32.08 -25.51
CA CYS A 244 7.80 31.44 -26.32
C CYS A 244 7.25 30.23 -27.10
N ASP A 245 7.84 29.92 -28.25
CA ASP A 245 7.50 28.72 -29.01
C ASP A 245 8.31 27.51 -28.52
N LEU A 246 7.66 26.63 -27.76
CA LEU A 246 8.25 25.39 -27.24
C LEU A 246 8.72 24.45 -28.35
N LYS A 247 8.20 24.54 -29.58
CA LYS A 247 8.59 23.65 -30.69
C LYS A 247 9.87 24.11 -31.39
N ARG A 248 10.20 25.39 -31.31
CA ARG A 248 11.36 25.97 -32.02
C ARG A 248 12.46 26.52 -31.12
N LEU A 249 12.22 26.72 -29.82
CA LEU A 249 13.16 27.44 -28.93
C LEU A 249 13.65 28.75 -29.58
N GLU A 250 12.76 29.42 -30.30
CA GLU A 250 12.99 30.71 -30.96
C GLU A 250 11.93 31.71 -30.49
N PHE A 251 12.32 32.98 -30.38
CA PHE A 251 11.40 34.08 -30.08
C PHE A 251 10.55 34.39 -31.31
N LYS A 252 9.25 34.66 -31.09
CA LYS A 252 8.36 35.14 -32.15
C LYS A 252 8.52 36.64 -32.38
#